data_AF-A0A0S8HFI1-F1
#
_entry.id   AF-A0A0S8HFI1-F1
#
_cell.length_a   1.000
_cell.length_b   1.000
_cell.length_c   1.000
_cell.angle_alpha   90.00
_cell.angle_beta   90.00
_cell.angle_gamma   90.00
#
_symmetry.space_group_name_H-M   'P 1'
#
loop_
_entity.id
_entity.type
_entity.pdbx_description
1 polymer ?
#
loop_
_entity_poly.entity_id
_entity_poly.type
_entity_poly.pdbx_seq_one_letter_code
_entity_poly.pdbx_strand_id
1 'polypeptide(L)'
;MHKEFTFKHKLNRFLKPVVDPQNSDIKMYPVYCQVIYERQNYLFPSVIKSHYTEIGLVVKEDENYMIKEKNFITNLIHYELNEKKQHFNLRGLGKKYTNYRTRVQSYWNEMIRSEIKKIVRRINSKYYDVFHFDNKILDAGILHEAIGLLIPELNELQEFQQVGEEIRILREYKNIFPESGKEPFIYPAFFHWLSEGHSEKIIKKLTGRSDIDQKIISDIVSLMNRNIRLATVDAMV
;
A
#
# COMPACT_ATOMS: atom_id res chain seq x y z
N MET A 1 -35.15 -27.59 -7.76
CA MET A 1 -35.06 -26.38 -8.63
C MET A 1 -33.92 -25.53 -8.09
N HIS A 2 -32.76 -25.54 -8.75
CA HIS A 2 -31.66 -24.64 -8.38
C HIS A 2 -32.13 -23.21 -8.65
N LYS A 3 -32.27 -22.42 -7.59
CA LYS A 3 -32.62 -21.01 -7.72
C LYS A 3 -31.37 -20.27 -8.21
N GLU A 4 -31.26 -20.08 -9.50
CA GLU A 4 -30.15 -19.35 -10.11
C GLU A 4 -30.31 -17.85 -9.82
N PHE A 5 -29.23 -17.25 -9.31
CA PHE A 5 -29.12 -15.79 -9.21
C PHE A 5 -28.08 -15.30 -10.20
N THR A 6 -28.32 -14.11 -10.76
CA THR A 6 -27.37 -13.46 -11.67
C THR A 6 -26.76 -12.25 -10.97
N PHE A 7 -25.43 -12.14 -11.03
CA PHE A 7 -24.68 -10.99 -10.51
C PHE A 7 -23.97 -10.26 -11.66
N LYS A 8 -24.13 -8.93 -11.74
CA LYS A 8 -23.48 -8.09 -12.76
C LYS A 8 -23.05 -6.75 -12.15
N HIS A 9 -21.88 -6.26 -12.52
CA HIS A 9 -21.51 -4.87 -12.29
C HIS A 9 -22.04 -3.98 -13.41
N LYS A 10 -22.47 -2.76 -13.07
CA LYS A 10 -22.99 -1.77 -14.03
C LYS A 10 -22.58 -0.36 -13.62
N LEU A 11 -22.27 0.48 -14.61
CA LEU A 11 -22.13 1.92 -14.42
C LEU A 11 -23.52 2.56 -14.37
N ASN A 12 -23.78 3.40 -13.39
CA ASN A 12 -25.04 4.13 -13.32
C ASN A 12 -24.95 5.44 -14.12
N ARG A 13 -25.24 5.33 -15.42
CA ARG A 13 -25.28 6.47 -16.36
C ARG A 13 -26.45 7.43 -16.14
N PHE A 14 -27.39 7.08 -15.27
CA PHE A 14 -28.53 7.94 -14.94
C PHE A 14 -28.22 8.94 -13.82
N LEU A 15 -27.12 8.75 -13.08
CA LEU A 15 -26.63 9.75 -12.14
C LEU A 15 -25.74 10.77 -12.85
N LYS A 16 -25.66 11.98 -12.29
CA LYS A 16 -24.73 12.99 -12.79
C LYS A 16 -23.30 12.43 -12.70
N PRO A 17 -22.57 12.36 -13.83
CA PRO A 17 -21.19 11.92 -13.80
C PRO A 17 -20.34 12.94 -13.04
N VAL A 18 -19.27 12.44 -12.43
CA VAL A 18 -18.20 13.26 -11.88
C VAL A 18 -17.18 13.49 -12.99
N VAL A 19 -16.61 14.68 -13.03
CA VAL A 19 -15.56 15.02 -13.99
C VAL A 19 -14.22 14.51 -13.46
N ASP A 20 -13.39 13.94 -14.33
CA ASP A 20 -12.06 13.46 -13.95
C ASP A 20 -11.18 14.61 -13.41
N PRO A 21 -10.45 14.42 -12.29
CA PRO A 21 -9.63 15.47 -11.68
C PRO A 21 -8.48 15.95 -12.56
N GLN A 22 -7.99 15.11 -13.48
CA GLN A 22 -6.87 15.39 -14.37
C GLN A 22 -7.32 15.82 -15.77
N ASN A 23 -8.51 15.40 -16.22
CA ASN A 23 -9.05 15.77 -17.53
C ASN A 23 -10.55 16.11 -17.48
N SER A 24 -10.87 17.40 -17.62
CA SER A 24 -12.24 17.90 -17.49
C SER A 24 -13.25 17.38 -18.53
N ASP A 25 -12.76 16.81 -19.63
CA ASP A 25 -13.61 16.27 -20.70
C ASP A 25 -14.07 14.84 -20.39
N ILE A 26 -13.44 14.19 -19.42
CA ILE A 26 -13.72 12.81 -19.05
C ILE A 26 -14.83 12.76 -17.99
N LYS A 27 -15.91 12.04 -18.31
CA LYS A 27 -17.06 11.81 -17.43
C LYS A 27 -17.00 10.42 -16.81
N MET A 28 -16.93 10.38 -15.48
CA MET A 28 -16.86 9.17 -14.70
C MET A 28 -18.19 8.87 -14.00
N TYR A 29 -18.60 7.60 -14.00
CA TYR A 29 -19.87 7.13 -13.46
C TYR A 29 -19.65 6.17 -12.28
N PRO A 30 -20.51 6.22 -11.25
CA PRO A 30 -20.40 5.29 -10.13
C PRO A 30 -20.74 3.85 -10.53
N VAL A 31 -20.04 2.89 -9.92
CA VAL A 31 -20.26 1.44 -10.13
C VAL A 31 -21.26 0.88 -9.13
N TYR A 32 -22.19 0.08 -9.65
CA TYR A 32 -23.21 -0.63 -8.87
C TYR A 32 -23.14 -2.14 -9.14
N CYS A 33 -23.49 -2.91 -8.11
CA CYS A 33 -23.73 -4.34 -8.20
C CYS A 33 -25.22 -4.59 -8.40
N GLN A 34 -25.57 -5.29 -9.49
CA GLN A 34 -26.91 -5.79 -9.75
C GLN A 34 -27.00 -7.26 -9.38
N VAL A 35 -27.94 -7.58 -8.49
CA VAL A 35 -28.32 -8.96 -8.17
C VAL A 35 -29.74 -9.20 -8.67
N ILE A 36 -29.92 -10.30 -9.39
CA ILE A 36 -31.21 -10.75 -9.94
C ILE A 36 -31.53 -12.11 -9.34
N TYR A 37 -32.70 -12.24 -8.70
CA TYR A 37 -33.18 -13.48 -8.09
C TYR A 37 -34.71 -13.55 -8.17
N GLU A 38 -35.26 -14.66 -8.68
CA GLU A 38 -36.73 -14.87 -8.83
C GLU A 38 -37.45 -13.67 -9.48
N ARG A 39 -36.88 -13.10 -10.56
CA ARG A 39 -37.37 -11.89 -11.28
C ARG A 39 -37.31 -10.58 -10.47
N GLN A 40 -36.85 -10.62 -9.23
CA GLN A 40 -36.55 -9.42 -8.46
C GLN A 40 -35.14 -8.92 -8.79
N ASN A 41 -35.03 -7.62 -9.02
CA ASN A 41 -33.76 -6.94 -9.26
C ASN A 41 -33.45 -6.02 -8.09
N TYR A 42 -32.19 -6.02 -7.66
CA TYR A 42 -31.72 -5.08 -6.66
C TYR A 42 -30.34 -4.54 -7.04
N LEU A 43 -30.18 -3.24 -6.85
CA LEU A 43 -28.94 -2.51 -7.11
C LEU A 43 -28.42 -1.96 -5.80
N PHE A 44 -27.15 -2.18 -5.53
CA PHE A 44 -26.45 -1.53 -4.42
C PHE A 44 -25.11 -0.98 -4.90
N PRO A 45 -24.61 0.09 -4.28
CA PRO A 45 -23.29 0.63 -4.62
C PRO A 45 -22.24 -0.47 -4.47
N SER A 46 -21.36 -0.62 -5.47
CA SER A 46 -20.19 -1.48 -5.33
C SER A 46 -19.33 -0.94 -4.20
N VAL A 47 -18.54 -1.83 -3.61
CA VAL A 47 -17.52 -1.46 -2.62
C VAL A 47 -16.32 -0.77 -3.25
N ILE A 48 -16.07 -1.05 -4.52
CA ILE A 48 -15.07 -0.39 -5.35
C ILE A 48 -15.70 0.93 -5.84
N LYS A 49 -15.99 1.83 -4.88
CA LYS A 49 -16.80 3.04 -5.05
C LYS A 49 -16.16 4.14 -5.90
N SER A 50 -15.16 3.82 -6.70
CA SER A 50 -14.57 4.81 -7.62
C SER A 50 -15.55 5.09 -8.77
N HIS A 51 -15.46 6.31 -9.32
CA HIS A 51 -16.21 6.66 -10.52
C HIS A 51 -15.36 6.22 -11.72
N TYR A 52 -15.96 5.51 -12.66
CA TYR A 52 -15.26 4.96 -13.83
C TYR A 52 -15.93 5.38 -15.13
N THR A 53 -15.12 5.53 -16.19
CA THR A 53 -15.61 5.88 -17.53
C THR A 53 -16.18 4.65 -18.26
N GLU A 54 -15.51 3.50 -18.13
CA GLU A 54 -15.91 2.22 -18.68
C GLU A 54 -15.69 1.06 -17.69
N ILE A 55 -16.45 -0.02 -17.85
CA ILE A 55 -16.33 -1.21 -17.00
C ILE A 55 -14.96 -1.89 -17.20
N GLY A 56 -14.39 -1.81 -18.41
CA GLY A 56 -13.09 -2.41 -18.73
C GLY A 56 -11.92 -1.81 -17.95
N LEU A 57 -11.98 -0.55 -17.53
CA LEU A 57 -10.94 0.07 -16.69
C LEU A 57 -10.95 -0.49 -15.26
N VAL A 58 -12.13 -0.78 -14.71
CA VAL A 58 -12.25 -1.46 -13.41
C VAL A 58 -11.55 -2.83 -13.45
N VAL A 59 -11.64 -3.51 -14.60
CA VAL A 59 -11.04 -4.83 -14.84
C VAL A 59 -9.53 -4.70 -15.04
N LYS A 60 -9.05 -3.67 -15.76
CA LYS A 60 -7.62 -3.43 -16.00
C LYS A 60 -6.84 -3.00 -14.75
N GLU A 61 -7.45 -2.28 -13.82
CA GLU A 61 -6.74 -1.79 -12.63
C GLU A 61 -6.55 -2.85 -11.54
N ASP A 62 -7.42 -3.88 -11.45
CA ASP A 62 -7.17 -5.14 -10.73
C ASP A 62 -8.35 -6.12 -10.94
N GLU A 63 -8.24 -7.05 -11.90
CA GLU A 63 -9.29 -8.06 -12.19
C GLU A 63 -9.76 -8.80 -10.93
N ASN A 64 -8.90 -8.87 -9.93
CA ASN A 64 -9.18 -9.53 -8.67
C ASN A 64 -10.32 -8.87 -7.88
N TYR A 65 -10.52 -7.54 -7.91
CA TYR A 65 -11.47 -6.91 -6.99
C TYR A 65 -12.93 -7.19 -7.36
N MET A 66 -13.30 -7.07 -8.62
CA MET A 66 -14.68 -7.38 -9.07
C MET A 66 -15.00 -8.86 -8.87
N ILE A 67 -14.03 -9.74 -9.13
CA ILE A 67 -14.15 -11.18 -8.92
C ILE A 67 -14.29 -11.49 -7.42
N LYS A 68 -13.45 -10.90 -6.57
CA LYS A 68 -13.54 -11.04 -5.09
C LYS A 68 -14.90 -10.55 -4.57
N GLU A 69 -15.38 -9.39 -5.03
CA GLU A 69 -16.70 -8.86 -4.66
C GLU A 69 -17.83 -9.80 -5.10
N LYS A 70 -17.79 -10.29 -6.35
CA LYS A 70 -18.73 -11.29 -6.86
C LYS A 70 -18.73 -12.55 -6.01
N ASN A 71 -17.57 -13.10 -5.71
CA ASN A 71 -17.42 -14.33 -4.92
C ASN A 71 -17.93 -14.13 -3.49
N PHE A 72 -17.63 -12.99 -2.86
CA PHE A 72 -18.11 -12.68 -1.52
C PHE A 72 -19.64 -12.62 -1.48
N ILE A 73 -20.25 -11.88 -2.41
CA ILE A 73 -21.71 -11.73 -2.47
C ILE A 73 -22.38 -13.07 -2.79
N THR A 74 -21.79 -13.85 -3.71
CA THR A 74 -22.21 -15.21 -4.04
C THR A 74 -22.24 -16.11 -2.80
N ASN A 75 -21.16 -16.13 -2.03
CA ASN A 75 -21.07 -16.92 -0.79
C ASN A 75 -22.10 -16.48 0.25
N LEU A 76 -22.32 -15.17 0.39
CA LEU A 76 -23.32 -14.63 1.30
C LEU A 76 -24.76 -15.01 0.87
N ILE A 77 -25.06 -14.98 -0.43
CA ILE A 77 -26.36 -15.42 -0.96
C ILE A 77 -26.56 -16.92 -0.69
N HIS A 78 -25.56 -17.75 -0.98
CA HIS A 78 -25.61 -19.19 -0.71
C HIS A 78 -25.80 -19.49 0.78
N TYR A 79 -25.06 -18.83 1.64
CA TYR A 79 -25.19 -18.95 3.09
C TYR A 79 -26.62 -18.63 3.55
N GLU A 80 -27.18 -17.49 3.12
CA GLU A 80 -28.53 -17.09 3.49
C GLU A 80 -29.61 -18.03 2.94
N LEU A 81 -29.44 -18.55 1.71
CA LEU A 81 -30.35 -19.52 1.11
C LEU A 81 -30.37 -20.86 1.87
N ASN A 82 -29.20 -21.32 2.30
CA ASN A 82 -29.02 -22.59 2.99
C ASN A 82 -29.51 -22.53 4.44
N GLU A 83 -29.16 -21.47 5.18
CA GLU A 83 -29.50 -21.37 6.61
C GLU A 83 -30.91 -20.85 6.89
N LYS A 84 -31.47 -19.97 6.04
CA LYS A 84 -32.77 -19.31 6.31
C LYS A 84 -33.96 -19.89 5.56
N LYS A 85 -33.84 -21.14 5.10
CA LYS A 85 -34.91 -21.91 4.43
C LYS A 85 -35.55 -21.14 3.25
N GLN A 86 -34.86 -21.17 2.10
CA GLN A 86 -35.34 -20.81 0.75
C GLN A 86 -35.79 -19.36 0.45
N HIS A 87 -36.09 -18.53 1.45
CA HIS A 87 -36.50 -17.13 1.23
C HIS A 87 -35.33 -16.15 1.43
N PHE A 88 -34.64 -15.87 0.33
CA PHE A 88 -33.58 -14.86 0.30
C PHE A 88 -34.17 -13.43 0.30
N ASN A 89 -33.92 -12.66 1.36
CA ASN A 89 -34.32 -11.26 1.43
C ASN A 89 -33.37 -10.37 0.60
N LEU A 90 -33.73 -10.16 -0.67
CA LEU A 90 -32.96 -9.35 -1.62
C LEU A 90 -32.90 -7.86 -1.22
N ARG A 91 -33.97 -7.28 -0.65
CA ARG A 91 -33.97 -5.88 -0.19
C ARG A 91 -33.02 -5.66 0.98
N GLY A 92 -32.93 -6.63 1.89
CA GLY A 92 -32.01 -6.60 3.03
C GLY A 92 -30.54 -6.83 2.66
N LEU A 93 -30.27 -7.30 1.43
CA LEU A 93 -28.94 -7.68 0.97
C LEU A 93 -27.94 -6.52 1.07
N GLY A 94 -28.29 -5.32 0.60
CA GLY A 94 -27.37 -4.18 0.61
C GLY A 94 -26.87 -3.81 2.01
N LYS A 95 -27.78 -3.80 2.99
CA LYS A 95 -27.44 -3.55 4.41
C LYS A 95 -26.62 -4.68 5.02
N LYS A 96 -27.01 -5.94 4.75
CA LYS A 96 -26.25 -7.12 5.20
C LYS A 96 -24.85 -7.13 4.61
N TYR A 97 -24.72 -6.89 3.31
CA TYR A 97 -23.45 -6.81 2.60
C TYR A 97 -22.51 -5.80 3.24
N THR A 98 -23.00 -4.57 3.47
CA THR A 98 -22.24 -3.51 4.14
C THR A 98 -21.80 -3.95 5.54
N ASN A 99 -22.72 -4.46 6.36
CA ASN A 99 -22.43 -4.86 7.73
C ASN A 99 -21.46 -6.04 7.83
N TYR A 100 -21.69 -7.10 7.06
CA TYR A 100 -20.82 -8.28 7.08
C TYR A 100 -19.42 -7.94 6.59
N ARG A 101 -19.30 -7.13 5.53
CA ARG A 101 -17.99 -6.64 5.09
C ARG A 101 -17.27 -5.90 6.19
N THR A 102 -17.90 -4.91 6.82
CA THR A 102 -17.26 -4.13 7.90
C THR A 102 -16.80 -5.04 9.03
N ARG A 103 -17.61 -6.05 9.40
CA ARG A 103 -17.24 -7.04 10.42
C ARG A 103 -16.08 -7.92 10.00
N VAL A 104 -16.09 -8.46 8.78
CA VAL A 104 -14.99 -9.27 8.24
C VAL A 104 -13.72 -8.44 8.21
N GLN A 105 -13.77 -7.20 7.70
CA GLN A 105 -12.60 -6.33 7.65
C GLN A 105 -12.08 -5.96 9.04
N SER A 106 -12.97 -5.71 10.00
CA SER A 106 -12.59 -5.46 11.39
C SER A 106 -11.92 -6.70 12.02
N TYR A 107 -12.50 -7.88 11.81
CA TYR A 107 -11.95 -9.14 12.28
C TYR A 107 -10.58 -9.44 11.66
N TRP A 108 -10.43 -9.26 10.35
CA TRP A 108 -9.13 -9.41 9.68
C TRP A 108 -8.10 -8.44 10.23
N ASN A 109 -8.45 -7.18 10.43
CA ASN A 109 -7.56 -6.19 11.03
C ASN A 109 -7.18 -6.58 12.46
N GLU A 110 -8.12 -7.05 13.27
CA GLU A 110 -7.86 -7.52 14.64
C GLU A 110 -6.98 -8.78 14.66
N MET A 111 -7.27 -9.74 13.79
CA MET A 111 -6.51 -10.99 13.66
C MET A 111 -5.08 -10.71 13.20
N ILE A 112 -4.90 -9.92 12.13
CA ILE A 112 -3.57 -9.49 11.66
C ILE A 112 -2.84 -8.74 12.77
N ARG A 113 -3.49 -7.78 13.44
CA ARG A 113 -2.89 -7.08 14.59
C ARG A 113 -2.52 -8.02 15.72
N SER A 114 -3.32 -9.06 15.99
CA SER A 114 -3.07 -10.04 17.03
C SER A 114 -1.87 -10.93 16.70
N GLU A 115 -1.79 -11.45 15.47
CA GLU A 115 -0.65 -12.24 15.00
C GLU A 115 0.63 -11.41 14.95
N ILE A 116 0.57 -10.17 14.45
CA ILE A 116 1.69 -9.22 14.51
C ILE A 116 2.12 -8.98 15.96
N LYS A 117 1.18 -8.73 16.89
CA LYS A 117 1.51 -8.58 18.32
C LYS A 117 2.17 -9.82 18.91
N LYS A 118 1.79 -11.04 18.51
CA LYS A 118 2.44 -12.28 18.94
C LYS A 118 3.86 -12.38 18.40
N ILE A 119 4.07 -12.04 17.13
CA ILE A 119 5.39 -11.99 16.49
C ILE A 119 6.27 -10.96 17.20
N VAL A 120 5.76 -9.76 17.46
CA VAL A 120 6.47 -8.69 18.18
C VAL A 120 6.77 -9.06 19.65
N ARG A 121 5.87 -9.76 20.35
CA ARG A 121 6.19 -10.26 21.70
C ARG A 121 7.39 -11.23 21.70
N ARG A 122 7.62 -11.92 20.59
CA ARG A 122 8.78 -12.81 20.42
C ARG A 122 10.04 -12.03 19.99
N ILE A 123 9.88 -10.83 19.45
CA ILE A 123 10.94 -10.02 18.87
C ILE A 123 11.06 -8.73 19.68
N ASN A 124 12.05 -8.67 20.57
CA ASN A 124 12.61 -7.51 21.29
C ASN A 124 11.79 -6.18 21.29
N SER A 125 11.57 -5.60 22.47
CA SER A 125 10.73 -4.41 22.71
C SER A 125 11.01 -3.18 21.83
N LYS A 126 12.21 -3.08 21.23
CA LYS A 126 12.59 -1.97 20.33
C LYS A 126 11.71 -1.81 19.09
N TYR A 127 10.97 -2.83 18.66
CA TYR A 127 10.09 -2.76 17.48
C TYR A 127 8.62 -2.47 17.81
N TYR A 128 8.26 -2.31 19.09
CA TYR A 128 6.87 -2.12 19.50
C TYR A 128 6.26 -0.83 18.93
N ASP A 129 7.04 0.25 18.89
CA ASP A 129 6.64 1.55 18.37
C ASP A 129 6.37 1.53 16.86
N VAL A 130 6.90 0.56 16.10
CA VAL A 130 6.66 0.42 14.65
C VAL A 130 5.18 0.21 14.32
N PHE A 131 4.42 -0.38 15.25
CA PHE A 131 3.03 -0.77 15.03
C PHE A 131 2.03 0.17 15.72
N HIS A 132 2.51 1.22 16.39
CA HIS A 132 1.68 2.28 16.90
C HIS A 132 1.55 3.35 15.81
N PHE A 133 0.42 3.33 15.10
CA PHE A 133 0.06 4.28 14.05
C PHE A 133 -0.12 5.73 14.57
N ASP A 134 0.13 5.96 15.85
CA ASP A 134 0.03 7.26 16.52
C ASP A 134 1.29 8.09 16.20
N ASN A 135 1.39 8.61 14.97
CA ASN A 135 2.22 9.74 14.52
C ASN A 135 3.67 9.86 15.04
N LYS A 136 4.30 8.78 15.52
CA LYS A 136 5.72 8.80 15.87
C LYS A 136 6.54 8.67 14.58
N ILE A 137 7.44 9.62 14.37
CA ILE A 137 8.51 9.47 13.38
C ILE A 137 9.40 8.31 13.85
N LEU A 138 9.41 7.23 13.07
CA LEU A 138 10.22 6.06 13.33
C LEU A 138 11.53 6.14 12.56
N ASP A 139 12.59 5.59 13.15
CA ASP A 139 13.87 5.47 12.47
C ASP A 139 13.81 4.40 11.36
N ALA A 140 14.38 4.73 10.20
CA ALA A 140 14.34 3.91 8.99
C ALA A 140 14.90 2.50 9.18
N GLY A 141 15.97 2.35 9.95
CA GLY A 141 16.56 1.03 10.13
C GLY A 141 15.79 0.20 11.16
N ILE A 142 15.10 0.83 12.11
CA ILE A 142 14.14 0.11 12.97
C ILE A 142 12.99 -0.45 12.11
N LEU A 143 12.51 0.33 11.14
CA LEU A 143 11.49 -0.10 10.18
C LEU A 143 11.99 -1.23 9.27
N HIS A 144 13.17 -1.08 8.68
CA HIS A 144 13.79 -2.10 7.81
C HIS A 144 13.99 -3.42 8.55
N GLU A 145 14.58 -3.37 9.75
CA GLU A 145 14.76 -4.54 10.60
C GLU A 145 13.42 -5.20 10.97
N ALA A 146 12.41 -4.39 11.35
CA ALA A 146 11.08 -4.91 11.68
C ALA A 146 10.41 -5.60 10.49
N ILE A 147 10.51 -5.04 9.28
CA ILE A 147 9.95 -5.62 8.06
C ILE A 147 10.62 -6.96 7.74
N GLY A 148 11.95 -7.04 7.82
CA GLY A 148 12.70 -8.28 7.57
C GLY A 148 12.38 -9.38 8.58
N LEU A 149 11.95 -9.02 9.79
CA LEU A 149 11.51 -9.98 10.80
C LEU A 149 10.04 -10.41 10.63
N LEU A 150 9.18 -9.55 10.08
CA LEU A 150 7.78 -9.88 9.80
C LEU A 150 7.64 -10.74 8.55
N ILE A 151 8.48 -10.51 7.54
CA ILE A 151 8.45 -11.19 6.24
C ILE A 151 9.88 -11.68 5.96
N PRO A 152 10.30 -12.80 6.56
CA PRO A 152 11.67 -13.31 6.47
C PRO A 152 12.17 -13.52 5.04
N GLU A 153 11.27 -13.82 4.11
CA GLU A 153 11.54 -14.03 2.69
C GLU A 153 12.10 -12.77 2.01
N LEU A 154 11.79 -11.58 2.53
CA LEU A 154 12.37 -10.34 2.01
C LEU A 154 13.88 -10.27 2.25
N ASN A 155 14.40 -10.93 3.29
CA ASN A 155 15.85 -10.94 3.52
C ASN A 155 16.63 -11.69 2.44
N GLU A 156 15.96 -12.51 1.62
CA GLU A 156 16.56 -13.19 0.48
C GLU A 156 16.59 -12.32 -0.78
N LEU A 157 15.79 -11.24 -0.81
CA LEU A 157 15.76 -10.31 -1.95
C LEU A 157 16.94 -9.35 -1.92
N GLN A 158 17.67 -9.30 -3.02
CA GLN A 158 18.84 -8.44 -3.17
C GLN A 158 18.47 -6.95 -2.99
N GLU A 159 17.31 -6.53 -3.50
CA GLU A 159 16.82 -5.15 -3.40
C GLU A 159 16.56 -4.76 -1.95
N PHE A 160 16.00 -5.66 -1.16
CA PHE A 160 15.72 -5.41 0.26
C PHE A 160 17.02 -5.31 1.08
N GLN A 161 18.02 -6.14 0.76
CA GLN A 161 19.36 -6.01 1.34
C GLN A 161 20.02 -4.69 0.94
N GLN A 162 19.85 -4.27 -0.32
CA GLN A 162 20.39 -3.00 -0.83
C GLN A 162 19.83 -1.80 -0.06
N VAL A 163 18.51 -1.77 0.17
CA VAL A 163 17.86 -0.74 1.00
C VAL A 163 18.44 -0.72 2.42
N GLY A 164 18.73 -1.88 3.00
CA GLY A 164 19.37 -1.99 4.32
C GLY A 164 20.76 -1.34 4.35
N GLU A 165 21.58 -1.62 3.34
CA GLU A 165 22.91 -1.00 3.20
C GLU A 165 22.83 0.51 2.99
N GLU A 166 21.87 0.98 2.19
CA GLU A 166 21.65 2.42 1.98
C GLU A 166 21.26 3.13 3.28
N ILE A 167 20.36 2.54 4.07
CA ILE A 167 19.98 3.03 5.40
C ILE A 167 21.18 3.07 6.34
N ARG A 168 22.05 2.04 6.31
CA ARG A 168 23.28 2.00 7.11
C ARG A 168 24.22 3.14 6.74
N ILE A 169 24.52 3.30 5.45
CA ILE A 169 25.42 4.36 4.94
C ILE A 169 24.88 5.75 5.29
N LEU A 170 23.56 5.94 5.19
CA LEU A 170 22.87 7.16 5.60
C LEU A 170 23.04 7.49 7.08
N ARG A 171 22.95 6.50 7.96
CA ARG A 171 23.18 6.70 9.40
C ARG A 171 24.63 7.10 9.68
N GLU A 172 25.60 6.46 9.04
CA GLU A 172 27.02 6.81 9.17
C GLU A 172 27.28 8.26 8.72
N TYR A 173 26.72 8.65 7.57
CA TYR A 173 26.81 10.03 7.09
C TYR A 173 26.23 11.04 8.10
N LYS A 174 25.03 10.77 8.65
CA LYS A 174 24.40 11.64 9.67
C LYS A 174 25.23 11.72 10.96
N ASN A 175 25.92 10.65 11.35
CA ASN A 175 26.81 10.67 12.51
C ASN A 175 28.04 11.57 12.28
N ILE A 176 28.56 11.59 11.04
CA ILE A 176 29.70 12.44 10.65
C ILE A 176 29.28 13.91 10.55
N PHE A 177 28.05 14.18 10.10
CA PHE A 177 27.51 15.53 9.89
C PHE A 177 26.19 15.76 10.67
N PRO A 178 26.23 15.85 12.01
CA PRO A 178 25.03 15.93 12.84
C PRO A 178 24.19 17.21 12.62
N GLU A 179 24.77 18.25 12.02
CA GLU A 179 24.07 19.49 11.66
C GLU A 179 23.05 19.32 10.52
N SER A 180 23.06 18.20 9.80
CA SER A 180 22.09 17.90 8.73
C SER A 180 20.69 17.50 9.23
N GLY A 181 20.42 17.59 10.54
CA GLY A 181 19.10 17.43 11.14
C GLY A 181 18.57 15.99 11.26
N LYS A 182 17.64 15.80 12.19
CA LYS A 182 16.81 14.58 12.37
C LYS A 182 15.71 14.55 11.31
N GLU A 183 16.04 14.61 10.03
CA GLU A 183 15.00 14.46 9.01
C GLU A 183 14.49 13.01 9.01
N PRO A 184 13.17 12.79 9.11
CA PRO A 184 12.57 11.47 8.97
C PRO A 184 13.01 10.86 7.64
N PHE A 185 13.25 9.56 7.64
CA PHE A 185 13.42 8.84 6.39
C PHE A 185 12.10 8.85 5.64
N ILE A 186 12.00 9.76 4.67
CA ILE A 186 10.97 9.70 3.63
C ILE A 186 11.63 8.92 2.50
N TYR A 187 11.02 7.87 1.97
CA TYR A 187 11.50 7.24 0.75
C TYR A 187 10.70 7.84 -0.42
N PRO A 188 11.33 8.39 -1.47
CA PRO A 188 12.76 8.58 -1.70
C PRO A 188 13.19 10.01 -1.32
N ALA A 189 13.75 10.22 -0.12
CA ALA A 189 14.32 11.50 0.33
C ALA A 189 15.68 11.80 -0.30
N PHE A 190 16.10 11.02 -1.30
CA PHE A 190 17.40 11.14 -1.96
C PHE A 190 17.54 12.39 -2.84
N PHE A 191 16.51 13.24 -2.96
CA PHE A 191 16.53 14.39 -3.87
C PHE A 191 17.31 15.61 -3.38
N HIS A 192 17.60 15.75 -2.08
CA HIS A 192 18.32 16.93 -1.59
C HIS A 192 19.86 16.89 -1.76
N TRP A 193 20.43 15.75 -2.18
CA TRP A 193 21.88 15.58 -2.39
C TRP A 193 22.36 15.87 -3.82
N LEU A 194 21.44 16.14 -4.75
CA LEU A 194 21.66 16.01 -6.19
C LEU A 194 22.24 17.23 -6.91
N SER A 195 22.67 18.28 -6.21
CA SER A 195 23.46 19.32 -6.90
C SER A 195 24.93 18.90 -6.95
N GLU A 196 25.50 18.79 -8.16
CA GLU A 196 26.91 18.42 -8.40
C GLU A 196 27.90 19.24 -7.55
N GLY A 197 27.59 20.52 -7.27
CA GLY A 197 28.41 21.38 -6.43
C GLY A 197 28.37 21.08 -4.92
N HIS A 198 27.38 20.33 -4.43
CA HIS A 198 27.28 19.93 -3.03
C HIS A 198 27.99 18.59 -2.77
N SER A 199 27.91 17.66 -3.72
CA SER A 199 28.58 16.36 -3.62
C SER A 199 30.10 16.51 -3.57
N GLU A 200 30.70 17.33 -4.45
CA GLU A 200 32.15 17.57 -4.43
C GLU A 200 32.64 18.18 -3.11
N LYS A 201 31.86 19.08 -2.51
CA LYS A 201 32.18 19.71 -1.22
C LYS A 201 32.15 18.69 -0.09
N ILE A 202 31.18 17.78 -0.09
CA ILE A 202 31.07 16.70 0.89
C ILE A 202 32.22 15.70 0.71
N ILE A 203 32.52 15.28 -0.53
CA ILE A 203 33.60 14.34 -0.82
C ILE A 203 34.94 14.91 -0.31
N LYS A 204 35.25 16.18 -0.60
CA LYS A 204 36.47 16.84 -0.10
C LYS A 204 36.52 16.92 1.43
N LYS A 205 35.39 17.15 2.09
CA LYS A 205 35.31 17.15 3.56
C LYS A 205 35.51 15.76 4.14
N LEU A 206 34.98 14.72 3.49
CA LEU A 206 35.12 13.32 3.93
C LEU A 206 36.54 12.81 3.74
N THR A 207 37.15 13.03 2.56
CA THR A 207 38.53 12.56 2.28
C THR A 207 39.60 13.32 3.05
N GLY A 208 39.29 14.52 3.56
CA GLY A 208 40.18 15.30 4.42
C GLY A 208 40.18 14.88 5.90
N ARG A 209 39.33 13.91 6.30
CA ARG A 209 39.22 13.43 7.68
C ARG A 209 39.94 12.09 7.86
N SER A 210 41.06 12.09 8.57
CA SER A 210 41.84 10.89 8.90
C SER A 210 41.26 10.09 10.08
N ASP A 211 40.29 10.66 10.79
CA ASP A 211 39.65 10.08 11.96
C ASP A 211 38.43 9.20 11.62
N ILE A 212 38.10 9.08 10.32
CA ILE A 212 37.01 8.25 9.80
C ILE A 212 37.60 7.08 9.02
N ASP A 213 37.02 5.89 9.19
CA ASP A 213 37.40 4.70 8.42
C ASP A 213 37.23 4.96 6.90
N GLN A 214 38.30 4.70 6.14
CA GLN A 214 38.32 4.84 4.69
C GLN A 214 37.23 4.03 3.98
N LYS A 215 36.83 2.89 4.56
CA LYS A 215 35.73 2.08 4.03
C LYS A 215 34.40 2.82 4.11
N ILE A 216 34.13 3.53 5.22
CA ILE A 216 32.91 4.32 5.39
C ILE A 216 32.89 5.48 4.39
N ILE A 217 34.02 6.15 4.19
CA ILE A 217 34.15 7.20 3.18
C ILE A 217 33.85 6.64 1.78
N SER A 218 34.45 5.49 1.42
CA SER A 218 34.22 4.83 0.13
C SER A 218 32.75 4.47 -0.09
N ASP A 219 32.09 3.91 0.92
CA ASP A 219 30.68 3.52 0.84
C ASP A 219 29.76 4.74 0.61
N ILE A 220 29.99 5.84 1.35
CA ILE A 220 29.23 7.09 1.19
C ILE A 220 29.43 7.66 -0.21
N VAL A 221 30.68 7.75 -0.68
CA VAL A 221 31.02 8.29 -2.00
C VAL A 221 30.40 7.45 -3.12
N SER A 222 30.45 6.11 -2.99
CA SER A 222 29.86 5.17 -3.95
C SER A 222 28.34 5.36 -4.05
N LEU A 223 27.65 5.47 -2.90
CA LEU A 223 26.21 5.70 -2.87
C LEU A 223 25.83 7.05 -3.50
N MET A 224 26.57 8.12 -3.17
CA MET A 224 26.36 9.44 -3.77
C MET A 224 26.53 9.42 -5.30
N ASN A 225 27.60 8.79 -5.80
CA ASN A 225 27.87 8.70 -7.23
C ASN A 225 26.81 7.87 -7.98
N ARG A 226 26.31 6.78 -7.38
CA ARG A 226 25.21 5.98 -7.94
C ARG A 226 23.94 6.83 -8.07
N ASN A 227 23.58 7.57 -7.02
CA ASN A 227 22.36 8.38 -7.01
C ASN A 227 22.42 9.56 -7.96
N ILE A 228 23.57 10.22 -8.09
CA ILE A 228 23.80 11.26 -9.11
C ILE A 228 23.56 10.68 -10.51
N ARG A 229 24.16 9.52 -10.82
CA ARG A 229 23.96 8.86 -12.12
C ARG A 229 22.51 8.55 -12.41
N LEU A 230 21.77 8.01 -11.43
CA LEU A 230 20.35 7.69 -11.59
C LEU A 230 19.52 8.96 -11.86
N ALA A 231 19.77 10.04 -11.12
CA ALA A 231 19.08 11.31 -11.33
C ALA A 231 19.40 11.96 -12.70
N THR A 232 20.63 11.82 -13.20
CA THR A 232 21.00 12.31 -14.54
C THR A 232 20.33 11.51 -15.65
N VAL A 233 20.17 10.20 -15.47
CA VAL A 233 19.47 9.32 -16.42
C VAL A 233 17.97 9.65 -16.48
N ASP A 234 17.33 9.87 -15.33
CA ASP A 234 15.91 10.26 -15.28
C ASP A 234 15.64 11.66 -15.84
N ALA A 235 16.63 12.56 -15.85
CA ALA A 235 16.51 13.90 -16.45
C ALA A 235 16.71 13.90 -17.98
N MET A 236 17.14 12.78 -18.57
CA MET A 236 17.38 12.61 -20.01
C MET A 236 16.26 11.85 -20.73
N VAL A 237 15.26 11.34 -20.00
CA VAL A 237 14.05 10.68 -20.51
C VAL A 237 12.87 11.65 -20.47
#